data_AF-A0A9Q5B2G0-F1
#
_entry.id   AF-A0A9Q5B2G0-F1
#
_cell.length_a   1.000
_cell.length_b   1.000
_cell.length_c   1.000
_cell.angle_alpha   90.00
_cell.angle_beta   90.00
_cell.angle_gamma   90.00
#
_symmetry.space_group_name_H-M   'P 1'
#
loop_
_entity.id
_entity.type
_entity.pdbx_description
1 polymer ?
#
loop_
_entity_poly.entity_id
_entity_poly.type
_entity_poly.pdbx_seq_one_letter_code
_entity_poly.pdbx_strand_id
1 'polypeptide(L)'
;MNDTNNAPKYESLVLRVLWMLVFLLVWQVAQLVLGGLVLVQLVYRVVYGAPNGGLMNFGDSLSLYLAQIGRFGSFHTEQKPWPFADWPAPRAPEGEAPYGQGAKGDGTTP
;
A
#
# COMPACT_ATOMS: atom_id res chain seq x y z
N MET A 1 6.01 -53.71 3.76
CA MET A 1 6.83 -52.52 4.05
C MET A 1 6.37 -51.40 3.13
N ASN A 2 5.69 -50.39 3.66
CA ASN A 2 5.55 -49.07 3.03
C ASN A 2 5.57 -48.06 4.17
N ASP A 3 6.75 -47.95 4.77
CA ASP A 3 7.08 -46.92 5.73
C ASP A 3 7.39 -45.64 4.95
N THR A 4 6.39 -44.77 4.78
CA THR A 4 6.63 -43.36 4.44
C THR A 4 6.07 -42.46 5.52
N ASN A 5 6.54 -42.71 6.74
CA ASN A 5 6.52 -41.79 7.86
C ASN A 5 7.49 -40.64 7.56
N ASN A 6 7.07 -39.64 6.79
CA ASN A 6 7.70 -38.31 6.69
C ASN A 6 6.64 -37.37 6.06
N ALA A 7 6.12 -36.29 6.64
CA ALA A 7 6.37 -35.58 7.90
C ALA A 7 5.34 -34.41 8.00
N PRO A 8 4.53 -34.30 9.07
CA PRO A 8 3.61 -33.15 9.27
C PRO A 8 4.30 -31.80 9.52
N LYS A 9 5.62 -31.68 9.30
CA LYS A 9 6.42 -30.45 9.45
C LYS A 9 6.67 -29.69 8.14
N TYR A 10 6.77 -30.36 6.99
CA TYR A 10 7.02 -29.67 5.72
C TYR A 10 5.77 -28.94 5.20
N GLU A 11 4.57 -29.44 5.50
CA GLU A 11 3.31 -28.81 5.04
C GLU A 11 3.17 -27.40 5.59
N SER A 12 3.49 -27.19 6.87
CA SER A 12 3.47 -25.85 7.46
C SER A 12 4.59 -24.94 6.92
N LEU A 13 5.76 -25.49 6.57
CA LEU A 13 6.85 -24.75 5.95
C LEU A 13 6.50 -24.30 4.53
N VAL A 14 5.96 -25.21 3.71
CA VAL A 14 5.49 -24.91 2.35
C VAL A 14 4.36 -23.90 2.39
N LEU A 15 3.40 -24.04 3.31
CA LEU A 15 2.31 -23.09 3.47
C LEU A 15 2.82 -21.70 3.89
N ARG A 16 3.81 -21.63 4.79
CA ARG A 16 4.45 -20.38 5.20
C ARG A 16 5.20 -19.72 4.03
N VAL A 17 5.97 -20.50 3.25
CA VAL A 17 6.68 -20.01 2.06
C VAL A 17 5.70 -19.54 0.98
N LEU A 18 4.60 -20.26 0.77
CA LEU A 18 3.54 -19.88 -0.16
C LEU A 18 2.91 -18.54 0.25
N TRP A 19 2.58 -18.36 1.53
CA TRP A 19 2.12 -17.08 2.04
C TRP A 19 3.17 -15.97 1.86
N MET A 20 4.45 -16.27 2.10
CA MET A 20 5.55 -15.33 1.89
C MET A 20 5.65 -14.88 0.43
N LEU A 21 5.48 -15.80 -0.52
CA LEU A 21 5.45 -15.51 -1.96
C LEU A 21 4.22 -14.70 -2.37
N VAL A 22 3.04 -15.01 -1.82
CA VAL A 22 1.82 -14.24 -2.09
C VAL A 22 1.97 -12.80 -1.60
N PHE A 23 2.47 -12.59 -0.37
CA PHE A 23 2.73 -11.24 0.14
C PHE A 23 3.82 -10.51 -0.64
N LEU A 24 4.88 -11.20 -1.08
CA LEU A 24 5.88 -10.64 -2.00
C LEU A 24 5.26 -10.24 -3.34
N LEU A 25 4.35 -11.04 -3.89
CA LEU A 25 3.67 -10.73 -5.14
C LEU A 25 2.76 -9.50 -4.99
N VAL A 26 2.01 -9.40 -3.89
CA VAL A 26 1.21 -8.21 -3.55
C VAL A 26 2.11 -6.98 -3.41
N TRP A 27 3.29 -7.13 -2.77
CA TRP A 27 4.28 -6.06 -2.70
C TRP A 27 4.74 -5.61 -4.09
N GLN A 28 5.09 -6.55 -4.97
CA GLN A 28 5.50 -6.24 -6.35
C GLN A 28 4.41 -5.51 -7.14
N VAL A 29 3.15 -5.96 -7.02
CA VAL A 29 2.01 -5.28 -7.66
C VAL A 29 1.86 -3.87 -7.12
N ALA A 30 1.92 -3.67 -5.80
CA ALA A 30 1.81 -2.34 -5.21
C ALA A 30 2.97 -1.40 -5.60
N GLN A 31 4.20 -1.92 -5.77
CA GLN A 31 5.31 -1.16 -6.34
C GLN A 31 5.04 -0.76 -7.81
N LEU A 32 4.55 -1.69 -8.63
CA LEU A 32 4.18 -1.39 -10.02
C LEU A 32 3.08 -0.33 -10.10
N VAL A 33 2.08 -0.41 -9.21
CA VAL A 33 1.00 0.59 -9.12
C VAL A 33 1.56 1.94 -8.69
N LEU A 34 2.47 2.02 -7.70
CA LEU A 34 3.14 3.27 -7.34
C LEU A 34 3.93 3.86 -8.51
N GLY A 35 4.73 3.05 -9.20
CA GLY A 35 5.49 3.48 -10.37
C GLY A 35 4.56 4.02 -11.46
N GLY A 36 3.46 3.32 -11.73
CA GLY A 36 2.40 3.79 -12.63
C GLY A 36 1.79 5.10 -12.18
N LEU A 37 1.50 5.27 -10.89
CA LEU A 37 0.97 6.52 -10.33
C LEU A 37 1.91 7.70 -10.51
N VAL A 38 3.21 7.50 -10.30
CA VAL A 38 4.23 8.53 -10.50
C VAL A 38 4.28 8.95 -11.97
N LEU A 39 4.21 7.99 -12.91
CA LEU A 39 4.15 8.29 -14.34
C LEU A 39 2.87 9.05 -14.71
N VAL A 40 1.72 8.61 -14.20
CA VAL A 40 0.45 9.32 -14.43
C VAL A 40 0.50 10.72 -13.84
N GLN A 41 1.04 10.91 -12.63
CA GLN A 41 1.21 12.24 -12.03
C GLN A 41 2.13 13.13 -12.88
N LEU A 42 3.23 12.60 -13.44
CA LEU A 42 4.11 13.33 -14.35
C LEU A 42 3.35 13.76 -15.62
N VAL A 43 2.61 12.85 -16.24
CA VAL A 43 1.78 13.15 -17.42
C VAL A 43 0.73 14.21 -17.09
N TYR A 44 0.01 14.07 -15.97
CA TYR A 44 -0.96 15.05 -15.52
C TYR A 44 -0.34 16.42 -15.27
N ARG A 45 0.84 16.48 -14.65
CA ARG A 45 1.55 17.75 -14.41
C ARG A 45 1.93 18.44 -15.72
N VAL A 46 2.35 17.68 -16.73
CA VAL A 46 2.72 18.22 -18.05
C VAL A 46 1.48 18.70 -18.83
N VAL A 47 0.35 17.99 -18.75
CA VAL A 47 -0.86 18.31 -19.53
C VAL A 47 -1.75 19.35 -18.83
N TYR A 48 -1.96 19.23 -17.52
CA TYR A 48 -2.93 20.02 -16.74
C TYR A 48 -2.27 21.07 -15.84
N GLY A 49 -0.94 21.08 -15.69
CA GLY A 49 -0.22 22.06 -14.87
C GLY A 49 -0.33 21.87 -13.35
N ALA A 50 -1.23 21.00 -12.87
CA ALA A 50 -1.41 20.71 -11.45
C ALA A 50 -1.49 19.19 -11.18
N PRO A 51 -0.89 18.71 -10.07
CA PRO A 51 -1.09 17.33 -9.62
C PRO A 51 -2.52 17.11 -9.11
N ASN A 52 -3.09 15.94 -9.41
CA ASN A 52 -4.39 15.54 -8.89
C ASN A 52 -4.26 15.13 -7.41
N GLY A 53 -4.91 15.86 -6.51
CA GLY A 53 -4.89 15.59 -5.06
C GLY A 53 -5.36 14.19 -4.68
N GLY A 54 -6.30 13.61 -5.42
CA GLY A 54 -6.75 12.24 -5.20
C GLY A 54 -5.65 11.20 -5.48
N LEU A 55 -4.88 11.39 -6.55
CA LEU A 55 -3.74 10.51 -6.86
C LEU A 55 -2.58 10.74 -5.89
N MET A 56 -2.39 11.96 -5.41
CA MET A 56 -1.36 12.27 -4.41
C MET A 56 -1.66 11.59 -3.08
N ASN A 57 -2.90 11.71 -2.59
CA ASN A 57 -3.36 11.01 -1.39
C ASN A 57 -3.33 9.49 -1.57
N PHE A 58 -3.76 8.97 -2.73
CA PHE A 58 -3.68 7.52 -2.99
C PHE A 58 -2.23 7.01 -3.02
N GLY A 59 -1.30 7.77 -3.60
CA GLY A 59 0.12 7.44 -3.60
C GLY A 59 0.73 7.41 -2.19
N ASP A 60 0.34 8.35 -1.31
CA ASP A 60 0.79 8.34 0.09
C ASP A 60 0.23 7.12 0.86
N SER A 61 -1.09 6.86 0.75
CA SER A 61 -1.71 5.66 1.31
C SER A 61 -1.05 4.38 0.82
N LEU A 62 -0.77 4.28 -0.49
CA LEU A 62 -0.15 3.10 -1.07
C LEU A 62 1.30 2.91 -0.59
N SER A 63 2.04 4.01 -0.37
CA SER A 63 3.38 3.98 0.22
C SER A 63 3.35 3.52 1.69
N LEU A 64 2.38 3.99 2.47
CA LEU A 64 2.14 3.52 3.83
C LEU A 64 1.75 2.03 3.86
N TYR A 65 0.92 1.60 2.92
CA TYR A 65 0.54 0.19 2.74
C TYR A 65 1.75 -0.69 2.40
N LEU A 66 2.64 -0.23 1.51
CA LEU A 66 3.88 -0.93 1.21
C LEU A 66 4.79 -1.08 2.44
N ALA A 67 4.93 -0.02 3.24
CA ALA A 67 5.70 -0.08 4.48
C ALA A 67 5.10 -1.10 5.47
N GLN A 68 3.76 -1.19 5.56
CA GLN A 68 3.09 -2.22 6.37
C GLN A 68 3.37 -3.63 5.86
N ILE A 69 3.25 -3.88 4.55
CA ILE A 69 3.58 -5.19 3.95
C ILE A 69 5.04 -5.55 4.21
N GLY A 70 5.98 -4.61 3.99
CA GLY A 70 7.40 -4.84 4.22
C GLY A 70 7.72 -5.20 5.67
N ARG A 71 7.06 -4.52 6.63
CA ARG A 71 7.21 -4.81 8.05
C ARG A 71 6.60 -6.17 8.44
N PHE A 72 5.44 -6.53 7.88
CA PHE A 72 4.82 -7.84 8.06
C PHE A 72 5.71 -8.96 7.47
N GLY A 73 6.19 -8.79 6.23
CA GLY A 73 7.06 -9.74 5.56
C GLY A 73 8.43 -9.93 6.24
N SER A 74 8.92 -8.90 6.93
CA SER A 74 10.17 -8.95 7.71
C SER A 74 9.99 -9.51 9.12
N PHE A 75 8.84 -10.11 9.43
CA PHE A 75 8.48 -10.62 10.77
C PHE A 75 8.59 -9.59 11.91
N HIS A 76 8.67 -8.30 11.58
CA HIS A 76 8.74 -7.24 12.58
C HIS A 76 7.37 -6.98 13.23
N THR A 77 6.30 -7.42 12.59
CA THR A 77 4.92 -7.24 13.06
C THR A 77 4.04 -8.36 12.53
N GLU A 78 3.18 -8.89 13.42
CA GLU A 78 2.13 -9.86 13.09
C GLU A 78 0.84 -9.18 12.58
N GLN A 79 0.79 -7.84 12.51
CA GLN A 79 -0.36 -7.12 11.95
C GLN A 79 -0.45 -7.34 10.44
N LYS A 80 -1.55 -7.99 10.03
CA LYS A 80 -1.86 -8.24 8.62
C LYS A 80 -2.33 -6.93 7.98
N PRO A 81 -1.73 -6.51 6.86
CA PRO A 81 -2.19 -5.33 6.13
C PRO A 81 -3.56 -5.60 5.46
N TRP A 82 -4.16 -4.56 4.87
CA TRP A 82 -5.42 -4.67 4.09
C TRP A 82 -5.40 -5.90 3.17
N PRO A 83 -6.49 -6.68 3.04
CA PRO A 83 -7.87 -6.42 3.46
C PRO A 83 -8.21 -6.81 4.91
N PHE A 84 -7.24 -7.24 5.71
CA PHE A 84 -7.49 -7.66 7.10
C PHE A 84 -7.45 -6.51 8.10
N ALA A 85 -6.80 -5.40 7.74
CA ALA A 85 -6.76 -4.16 8.50
C ALA A 85 -7.33 -3.01 7.66
N ASP A 86 -7.63 -1.89 8.32
CA ASP A 86 -8.07 -0.67 7.65
C ASP A 86 -7.07 -0.18 6.62
N TRP A 87 -7.59 0.37 5.52
CA TRP A 87 -6.77 1.01 4.51
C TRP A 87 -6.05 2.23 5.14
N PRO A 88 -4.72 2.36 4.97
CA PRO A 88 -3.98 3.45 5.59
C PRO A 88 -4.50 4.82 5.15
N ALA A 89 -4.90 5.62 6.13
CA ALA A 89 -5.28 7.00 5.89
C ALA A 89 -4.06 7.78 5.39
N PRO A 90 -4.17 8.47 4.24
CA PRO A 90 -3.09 9.30 3.75
C PRO A 90 -2.86 10.47 4.71
N ARG A 91 -1.61 10.82 4.94
CA ARG A 91 -1.29 12.01 5.74
C ARG A 91 -1.65 13.26 4.94
N ALA A 92 -2.09 14.31 5.65
CA ALA A 92 -2.35 15.60 5.01
C ALA A 92 -1.08 16.04 4.27
N PRO A 93 -1.19 16.49 3.00
CA PRO A 93 -0.02 16.88 2.22
C PRO A 93 0.69 18.06 2.91
N GLU A 94 1.93 17.84 3.33
CA GLU A 94 2.78 18.86 3.98
C GLU A 94 3.37 19.88 2.96
N GLY A 95 3.06 19.71 1.66
CA GLY A 95 3.48 20.56 0.54
C GLY A 95 2.34 21.32 -0.14
N GLU A 96 2.48 21.64 -1.44
CA GLU A 96 1.47 22.41 -2.20
C GLU A 96 0.07 21.80 -2.09
N ALA A 97 -0.88 22.64 -1.64
CA ALA A 97 -2.26 22.25 -1.44
C ALA A 97 -2.87 21.73 -2.75
N PRO A 98 -3.46 20.52 -2.77
CA PRO A 98 -4.11 20.02 -3.97
C PRO A 98 -5.32 20.89 -4.34
N TYR A 99 -5.55 21.05 -5.65
CA TYR A 99 -6.75 21.72 -6.17
C TYR A 99 -8.01 21.05 -5.60
N GLY A 100 -8.73 21.76 -4.71
CA GLY A 100 -10.00 21.32 -4.13
C GLY A 100 -10.06 21.25 -2.59
N GLN A 101 -8.93 21.37 -1.87
CA GLN A 101 -8.92 21.31 -0.40
C GLN A 101 -8.76 22.69 0.28
N GLY A 102 -9.18 23.77 -0.40
CA GLY A 102 -9.16 25.14 0.15
C GLY A 102 -10.53 25.71 0.55
N ALA A 103 -11.64 24.96 0.38
CA ALA A 103 -12.99 25.53 0.43
C ALA A 103 -13.96 24.85 1.42
N LYS A 104 -13.46 24.17 2.45
CA LYS A 104 -14.30 23.68 3.56
C LYS A 104 -13.59 23.87 4.90
N GLY A 105 -13.64 25.08 5.42
CA GLY A 105 -13.08 25.33 6.75
C GLY A 105 -13.02 26.77 7.20
N ASP A 106 -13.98 27.62 6.84
CA ASP A 106 -14.38 28.74 7.71
C ASP A 106 -15.75 29.25 7.28
N GLY A 107 -16.77 28.70 7.93
CA GLY A 107 -18.14 29.17 7.86
C GLY A 107 -18.71 29.15 9.27
N THR A 108 -17.95 29.65 10.24
CA THR A 108 -18.55 30.05 11.53
C THR A 108 -19.31 31.35 11.29
N THR A 109 -20.60 31.18 11.00
CA THR A 109 -21.65 32.21 10.98
C THR A 109 -21.58 33.09 12.24
N PRO A 110 -21.84 34.40 12.13
CA PRO A 110 -21.84 35.34 13.27
C PRO A 110 -22.85 34.98 14.36
#